data_AF-A0A925GCN7-F1
#
_entry.id   AF-A0A925GCN7-F1
#
_cell.length_a   1.000
_cell.length_b   1.000
_cell.length_c   1.000
_cell.angle_alpha   90.00
_cell.angle_beta   90.00
_cell.angle_gamma   90.00
#
_symmetry.space_group_name_H-M   'P 1'
#
loop_
_entity.id
_entity.type
_entity.pdbx_description
1 polymer ?
#
loop_
_entity_poly.entity_id
_entity_poly.type
_entity_poly.pdbx_seq_one_letter_code
_entity_poly.pdbx_strand_id
1 'polypeptide(L)'
;MDQSVFLLVQDSQDACRDVIRHRDGDLRIKVFCLNKDKYEPEPSELQFYGNDNGDFLAFETSGYDGSDPLLVIEAIRWYADYIDNPKMEILAENPSLSDP
;
A
#
# COMPACT_ATOMS: atom_id res chain seq x y z
N MET A 1 -14.21 -2.31 -19.45
CA MET A 1 -13.57 -2.43 -18.13
C MET A 1 -13.38 -1.01 -17.67
N ASP A 2 -14.09 -0.60 -16.63
CA ASP A 2 -13.84 0.72 -16.02
C ASP A 2 -12.39 0.74 -15.54
N GLN A 3 -11.66 1.76 -15.97
CA GLN A 3 -10.31 1.98 -15.45
C GLN A 3 -10.48 2.62 -14.07
N SER A 4 -10.22 1.86 -13.01
CA SER A 4 -10.15 2.38 -11.63
C SER A 4 -9.19 3.58 -11.62
N VAL A 5 -9.67 4.73 -11.12
CA VAL A 5 -8.85 5.95 -11.04
C VAL A 5 -8.37 6.10 -9.60
N PHE A 6 -7.05 6.05 -9.43
CA PHE A 6 -6.39 6.28 -8.15
C PHE A 6 -5.76 7.67 -8.09
N LEU A 7 -5.75 8.24 -6.90
CA LEU A 7 -5.16 9.53 -6.57
C LEU A 7 -4.14 9.34 -5.47
N LEU A 8 -3.02 10.06 -5.56
CA LEU A 8 -2.02 10.10 -4.51
C LEU A 8 -2.15 11.38 -3.70
N VAL A 9 -2.28 11.23 -2.38
CA VAL A 9 -2.13 12.33 -1.43
C VAL A 9 -0.77 12.17 -0.78
N GLN A 10 0.17 13.03 -1.18
CA GLN A 10 1.55 12.98 -0.69
C GLN A 10 1.73 13.76 0.59
N ASP A 11 2.59 13.26 1.48
CA ASP A 11 3.24 14.12 2.45
C ASP A 11 4.51 14.71 1.81
N SER A 12 4.52 16.04 1.60
CA SER A 12 5.63 16.76 0.97
C SER A 12 6.99 16.58 1.66
N GLN A 13 7.00 16.06 2.89
CA GLN A 13 8.20 15.84 3.68
C GLN A 13 8.56 14.35 3.85
N ASP A 14 7.65 13.42 3.51
CA ASP A 14 7.83 12.00 3.80
C ASP A 14 7.01 11.08 2.88
N ALA A 15 7.65 10.51 1.86
CA ALA A 15 7.03 9.53 0.98
C ALA A 15 6.58 8.25 1.71
N CYS A 16 7.07 8.00 2.93
CA CYS A 16 6.62 6.90 3.78
C CYS A 16 5.27 7.17 4.46
N ARG A 17 4.55 8.22 4.06
CA ARG A 17 3.22 8.59 4.57
C ARG A 17 2.22 8.90 3.47
N ASP A 18 2.50 8.43 2.27
CA ASP A 18 1.62 8.58 1.13
C ASP A 18 0.27 7.87 1.38
N VAL A 19 -0.80 8.47 0.86
CA VAL A 19 -2.15 7.88 0.90
C VAL A 19 -2.69 7.74 -0.51
N ILE A 20 -2.92 6.49 -0.92
CA ILE A 20 -3.59 6.15 -2.17
C ILE A 20 -5.10 6.19 -1.92
N ARG A 21 -5.85 6.86 -2.79
CA ARG A 21 -7.32 6.93 -2.72
C ARG A 21 -7.95 6.48 -4.02
N HIS A 22 -9.02 5.70 -3.93
CA HIS A 22 -9.89 5.47 -5.07
C HIS A 22 -10.78 6.70 -5.27
N ARG A 23 -10.85 7.24 -6.50
CA ARG A 23 -11.60 8.48 -6.78
C ARG A 23 -13.10 8.34 -6.50
N ASP A 24 -13.67 7.21 -6.91
CA ASP A 24 -15.12 7.01 -6.97
C ASP A 24 -15.65 6.13 -5.82
N GLY A 25 -14.80 5.83 -4.82
CA GLY A 25 -15.18 5.01 -3.68
C GLY A 25 -14.40 5.36 -2.41
N ASP A 26 -14.59 4.53 -1.39
CA ASP A 26 -14.08 4.81 -0.04
C ASP A 26 -12.71 4.18 0.26
N LEU A 27 -12.15 3.41 -0.67
CA LEU A 27 -10.83 2.80 -0.50
C LEU A 27 -9.76 3.87 -0.27
N ARG A 28 -9.05 3.72 0.85
CA ARG A 28 -7.87 4.47 1.23
C ARG A 28 -6.81 3.48 1.66
N ILE A 29 -5.61 3.63 1.13
CA ILE A 29 -4.45 2.82 1.50
C ILE A 29 -3.35 3.76 1.97
N LYS A 30 -2.88 3.54 3.18
CA LYS A 30 -1.71 4.22 3.74
C LYS A 30 -0.48 3.42 3.35
N VAL A 31 0.55 4.12 2.92
CA VAL A 31 1.88 3.54 2.65
C VAL A 31 2.77 3.86 3.84
N PHE A 32 3.54 2.87 4.30
CA PHE A 32 4.53 3.00 5.38
C PHE A 32 5.85 2.38 4.94
N CYS A 33 6.98 2.96 5.36
CA CYS A 33 8.28 2.33 5.17
C CYS A 33 8.63 1.50 6.40
N LEU A 34 8.67 0.17 6.27
CA LEU A 34 8.95 -0.74 7.39
C LEU A 34 10.33 -0.52 8.03
N ASN A 35 11.29 -0.01 7.25
CA ASN A 35 12.65 0.25 7.72
C ASN A 35 12.79 1.57 8.50
N LYS A 36 11.78 2.45 8.45
CA LYS A 36 11.86 3.83 8.98
C LYS A 36 10.79 4.12 10.03
N ASP A 37 9.57 3.64 9.80
CA ASP A 37 8.45 3.88 10.68
C ASP A 37 8.28 2.75 11.69
N LYS A 38 7.80 3.10 12.89
CA LYS A 38 7.20 2.11 13.79
C LYS A 38 5.82 1.75 13.24
N TYR A 39 5.82 0.85 12.28
CA TYR A 39 4.60 0.30 11.72
C TYR A 39 4.00 -0.73 12.68
N GLU A 40 2.79 -0.45 13.15
CA GLU A 40 1.97 -1.38 13.93
C GLU A 40 0.67 -1.59 13.15
N PRO A 41 0.44 -2.80 12.58
CA PRO A 41 -0.72 -3.05 11.75
C PRO A 41 -2.01 -3.02 12.59
N GLU A 42 -3.06 -2.40 12.06
CA GLU A 42 -4.40 -2.40 12.60
C GLU A 42 -5.10 -3.74 12.25
N PRO A 43 -5.40 -4.61 13.22
CA PRO A 43 -5.91 -5.96 12.93
C PRO A 43 -7.25 -6.02 12.19
N SER A 44 -8.00 -4.91 12.18
CA SER A 44 -9.27 -4.81 11.47
C SER A 44 -9.13 -4.40 9.99
N GLU A 45 -7.94 -3.97 9.56
CA GLU A 45 -7.66 -3.56 8.19
C GLU A 45 -6.92 -4.65 7.41
N LEU A 46 -6.87 -4.52 6.09
CA LEU A 46 -6.06 -5.38 5.24
C LEU A 46 -4.63 -4.83 5.17
N GLN A 47 -3.66 -5.72 5.32
CA GLN A 47 -2.24 -5.42 5.14
C GLN A 47 -1.66 -6.19 3.96
N PHE A 48 -0.89 -5.48 3.15
CA PHE A 48 -0.02 -6.04 2.13
C PHE A 48 1.36 -5.41 2.23
N TYR A 49 2.35 -6.05 1.64
CA TYR A 49 3.74 -5.61 1.69
C TYR A 49 4.35 -5.62 0.31
N GLY A 50 5.31 -4.73 0.08
CA GLY A 50 6.04 -4.63 -1.18
C GLY A 50 7.52 -4.43 -0.94
N ASN A 51 8.34 -4.89 -1.89
CA ASN A 51 9.76 -4.63 -1.89
C ASN A 51 10.09 -3.57 -2.95
N ASP A 52 10.35 -2.35 -2.51
CA ASP A 52 10.87 -1.29 -3.36
C ASP A 52 12.41 -1.29 -3.38
N ASN A 53 12.98 -2.14 -4.25
CA ASN A 53 14.42 -2.19 -4.51
C ASN A 53 15.31 -2.35 -3.25
N GLY A 54 14.80 -3.03 -2.22
CA GLY A 54 15.44 -3.24 -0.92
C GLY A 54 14.77 -2.50 0.24
N ASP A 55 13.92 -1.51 -0.04
CA ASP A 55 13.10 -0.84 0.96
C ASP A 55 11.72 -1.49 1.04
N PHE A 56 11.41 -2.09 2.19
CA PHE A 56 10.11 -2.72 2.38
C PHE A 56 9.05 -1.69 2.72
N LEU A 57 7.95 -1.74 1.95
CA LEU A 57 6.77 -0.93 2.15
C LEU A 57 5.66 -1.79 2.75
N ALA A 58 4.86 -1.21 3.65
CA ALA A 58 3.57 -1.74 4.06
C ALA A 58 2.46 -0.90 3.47
N PHE A 59 1.41 -1.56 3.00
CA PHE A 59 0.18 -1.00 2.47
C PHE A 59 -0.96 -1.44 3.37
N GLU A 60 -1.57 -0.50 4.05
CA GLU A 60 -2.67 -0.77 4.98
C GLU A 60 -3.93 -0.03 4.56
N THR A 61 -5.06 -0.72 4.49
CA THR A 61 -6.34 -0.06 4.26
C THR A 61 -6.75 0.81 5.44
N SER A 62 -7.70 1.73 5.24
CA SER A 62 -8.23 2.54 6.33
C SER A 62 -9.73 2.75 6.19
N GLY A 63 -10.48 2.18 7.12
CA GLY A 63 -11.93 2.12 7.14
C GLY A 63 -12.51 1.23 6.05
N TYR A 64 -11.73 0.28 5.52
CA TYR A 64 -12.18 -0.55 4.41
C TYR A 64 -12.92 -1.79 4.90
N ASP A 65 -14.07 -2.08 4.30
CA ASP A 65 -14.93 -3.21 4.70
C ASP A 65 -14.48 -4.56 4.11
N GLY A 66 -13.43 -4.57 3.28
CA GLY A 66 -12.93 -5.77 2.62
C GLY A 66 -13.81 -6.27 1.49
N SER A 67 -14.74 -5.45 0.98
CA SER A 67 -15.70 -5.84 -0.07
C SER A 67 -15.05 -6.26 -1.39
N ASP A 68 -13.91 -5.67 -1.75
CA ASP A 68 -13.15 -6.00 -2.95
C ASP A 68 -11.62 -5.99 -2.71
N PRO A 69 -11.03 -7.14 -2.36
CA PRO A 69 -9.58 -7.24 -2.20
C PRO A 69 -8.80 -7.02 -3.51
N LEU A 70 -9.40 -7.23 -4.68
CA LEU A 70 -8.72 -7.03 -5.97
C LEU A 70 -8.46 -5.54 -6.23
N LEU A 71 -9.39 -4.66 -5.84
CA LEU A 71 -9.23 -3.21 -5.94
C LEU A 71 -8.02 -2.72 -5.12
N VAL A 72 -7.74 -3.36 -3.97
CA VAL A 72 -6.55 -3.06 -3.15
C VAL A 72 -5.27 -3.41 -3.91
N ILE A 73 -5.24 -4.58 -4.57
CA ILE A 73 -4.09 -5.01 -5.37
C ILE A 73 -3.88 -4.09 -6.59
N GLU A 74 -4.96 -3.65 -7.26
CA GLU A 74 -4.90 -2.69 -8.35
C GLU A 74 -4.30 -1.35 -7.90
N ALA A 75 -4.72 -0.86 -6.74
CA ALA A 75 -4.19 0.38 -6.15
C ALA A 75 -2.69 0.27 -5.82
N ILE A 76 -2.26 -0.87 -5.26
CA ILE A 76 -0.84 -1.11 -4.97
C ILE A 76 -0.02 -1.18 -6.27
N ARG A 77 -0.52 -1.84 -7.32
CA ARG A 77 0.16 -1.86 -8.63
C ARG A 77 0.25 -0.47 -9.25
N TRP A 78 -0.82 0.31 -9.17
CA TRP A 78 -0.80 1.70 -9.63
C TRP A 78 0.26 2.53 -8.89
N TYR A 79 0.40 2.33 -7.58
CA TYR A 79 1.45 2.98 -6.79
C TYR A 79 2.85 2.47 -7.15
N ALA A 80 2.99 1.17 -7.41
CA ALA A 80 4.24 0.57 -7.88
C ALA A 80 4.71 1.21 -9.18
N ASP A 81 3.79 1.43 -10.13
CA ASP A 81 4.08 2.15 -11.38
C ASP A 81 4.47 3.61 -11.09
N TYR A 82 3.80 4.26 -10.13
CA TYR A 82 4.09 5.64 -9.75
C TYR A 82 5.50 5.84 -9.17
N ILE A 83 6.01 4.87 -8.38
CA ILE A 83 7.36 4.92 -7.81
C ILE A 83 8.44 4.31 -8.74
N ASP A 84 8.14 4.15 -10.02
CA ASP A 84 9.04 3.56 -11.03
C ASP A 84 9.46 2.10 -10.73
N ASN A 85 8.63 1.34 -10.00
CA ASN A 85 8.84 -0.08 -9.72
C ASN A 85 7.63 -0.95 -10.12
N PRO A 86 7.27 -1.02 -11.41
CA PRO A 86 6.09 -1.74 -11.92
C PRO A 86 6.12 -3.27 -11.68
N LYS A 87 7.29 -3.81 -11.31
CA LYS A 87 7.50 -5.24 -11.03
C LYS A 87 7.54 -5.54 -9.54
N MET A 88 7.21 -4.57 -8.69
CA MET A 88 7.16 -4.77 -7.25
C MET A 88 6.30 -5.99 -6.92
N GLU A 89 6.90 -6.94 -6.21
CA GLU A 89 6.19 -8.10 -5.69
C GLU A 89 5.27 -7.64 -4.55
N ILE A 90 4.02 -8.13 -4.57
CA ILE A 90 3.04 -7.86 -3.51
C ILE A 90 2.93 -9.12 -2.65
N LEU A 91 3.27 -8.98 -1.37
CA LEU A 91 3.32 -10.03 -0.38
C LEU A 91 2.14 -9.89 0.59
N ALA A 92 1.58 -11.03 1.02
CA ALA A 92 0.54 -11.06 2.04
C ALA A 92 1.11 -11.09 3.48
N GLU A 93 2.37 -11.48 3.63
CA GLU A 93 3.05 -11.58 4.92
C GLU A 93 4.17 -10.55 5.02
N ASN A 94 4.46 -10.10 6.24
CA ASN A 94 5.51 -9.12 6.48
C ASN A 94 6.90 -9.76 6.29
N PRO A 95 7.68 -9.32 5.28
CA PRO A 95 9.00 -9.91 4.99
C PRO A 95 10.04 -9.62 6.08
N SER A 96 9.86 -8.61 6.92
CA SER A 96 10.81 -8.30 8.00
C SER A 96 10.68 -9.21 9.22
N LEU A 97 9.61 -10.01 9.30
CA LEU A 97 9.38 -11.00 10.36
C LEU A 97 9.81 -12.41 9.95
N SER A 98 10.30 -12.60 8.72
CA SER A 98 10.60 -13.91 8.15
C SER A 98 12.01 -14.44 8.47
N ASP A 99 12.88 -13.64 9.08
CA ASP A 99 14.21 -14.07 9.51
C ASP A 99 14.18 -14.47 11.00
N PRO A 100 14.37 -15.77 11.35
CA PRO A 100 14.45 -16.26 12.72
C PRO A 100 15.79 -15.96 13.43
#